data_AF-A0A7G9Z2T0-F1
#
_entry.id   AF-A0A7G9Z2T0-F1
#
_cell.length_a   1.000
_cell.length_b   1.000
_cell.length_c   1.000
_cell.angle_alpha   90.00
_cell.angle_beta   90.00
_cell.angle_gamma   90.00
#
_symmetry.space_group_name_H-M   'P 1'
#
loop_
_entity.id
_entity.type
_entity.pdbx_description
1 polymer ?
#
loop_
_entity_poly.entity_id
_entity_poly.type
_entity_poly.pdbx_seq_one_letter_code
_entity_poly.pdbx_strand_id
1 'polypeptide(L)'
;MILMSSVVERIRGFLVSPIKTFDASKDDTFGNAAVYFITILAISAVLSGITGWLVFQHGVAMIVMIVLVFVLGILGVFIVGLWIHIWVYLFGGRKGVTQTLKALMYGATPNCLLGWIPIAGIFTVLWTLILQIVGIRQLHELSTKRAVLAVILAMVLAVSIPMSVSYAATGTRHIGFATESASMEPNMHVGDLILVQAPHRAKIVTYEEGKLLDYKSLNNYGDVIIYHPNGRHSVTPIIHRAMDWVEMGQEMPGGKPAPHVGYITKGDNNNGYDQPNLQPVKPEWVIAVAKGTVPYLGYPSIILNNIE
;
A
#
# COMPACT_ATOMS: atom_id res chain seq x y z
N MET A 1 37.88 16.97 -0.97
CA MET A 1 37.48 18.35 -0.62
C MET A 1 36.64 19.02 -1.71
N ILE A 2 37.04 18.99 -2.99
CA ILE A 2 36.32 19.61 -4.13
C ILE A 2 34.91 19.02 -4.39
N LEU A 3 34.72 17.72 -4.19
CA LEU A 3 33.41 17.06 -4.40
C LEU A 3 32.39 17.41 -3.29
N MET A 4 32.84 17.61 -2.04
CA MET A 4 31.93 17.95 -0.94
C MET A 4 31.47 19.41 -0.99
N SER A 5 32.34 20.33 -1.40
CA SER A 5 31.95 21.75 -1.58
C SER A 5 30.88 21.91 -2.67
N SER A 6 30.97 21.15 -3.76
CA SER A 6 29.98 21.21 -4.85
C SER A 6 28.62 20.61 -4.46
N VAL A 7 28.57 19.56 -3.61
CA VAL A 7 27.31 18.99 -3.11
C VAL A 7 26.59 19.96 -2.18
N VAL A 8 27.31 20.60 -1.25
CA VAL A 8 26.72 21.56 -0.31
C VAL A 8 26.18 22.80 -1.04
N GLU A 9 26.92 23.33 -2.01
CA GLU A 9 26.46 24.43 -2.85
C GLU A 9 25.19 24.08 -3.62
N ARG A 10 25.11 22.87 -4.19
CA ARG A 10 23.92 22.39 -4.88
C ARG A 10 22.73 22.20 -3.95
N ILE A 11 22.94 21.64 -2.75
CA ILE A 11 21.89 21.55 -1.71
C ILE A 11 21.31 22.94 -1.44
N ARG A 12 22.16 23.92 -1.13
CA ARG A 12 21.72 25.29 -0.87
C ARG A 12 21.00 25.88 -2.08
N GLY A 13 21.53 25.65 -3.29
CA GLY A 13 20.94 26.08 -4.53
C GLY A 13 19.53 25.55 -4.76
N PHE A 14 19.32 24.23 -4.66
CA PHE A 14 18.01 23.62 -4.86
C PHE A 14 17.00 24.00 -3.78
N LEU A 15 17.44 24.22 -2.54
CA LEU A 15 16.56 24.70 -1.48
C LEU A 15 16.19 26.18 -1.66
N VAL A 16 17.14 27.06 -1.98
CA VAL A 16 16.91 28.52 -1.89
C VAL A 16 16.66 29.17 -3.26
N SER A 17 17.25 28.67 -4.33
CA SER A 17 17.21 29.26 -5.68
C SER A 17 17.04 28.21 -6.78
N PRO A 18 16.02 27.34 -6.70
CA PRO A 18 15.93 26.13 -7.52
C PRO A 18 15.93 26.40 -9.01
N ILE A 19 15.25 27.45 -9.49
CA ILE A 19 15.21 27.82 -10.91
C ILE A 19 16.62 28.05 -11.45
N LYS A 20 17.40 28.91 -10.79
CA LYS A 20 18.78 29.23 -11.19
C LYS A 20 19.68 27.99 -11.11
N THR A 21 19.51 27.17 -10.08
CA THR A 21 20.31 25.97 -9.90
C THR A 21 20.00 24.90 -10.94
N PHE A 22 18.74 24.72 -11.33
CA PHE A 22 18.37 23.84 -12.44
C PHE A 22 18.89 24.35 -13.77
N ASP A 23 18.83 25.66 -14.02
CA ASP A 23 19.39 26.26 -15.24
C ASP A 23 20.91 26.03 -15.33
N ALA A 24 21.63 26.19 -14.22
CA ALA A 24 23.06 25.89 -14.14
C ALA A 24 23.38 24.38 -14.25
N SER A 25 22.38 23.50 -14.09
CA SER A 25 22.53 22.04 -14.12
C SER A 25 22.05 21.40 -15.43
N LYS A 26 21.71 22.21 -16.45
CA LYS A 26 21.20 21.72 -17.75
C LYS A 26 22.19 20.79 -18.44
N ASP A 27 23.45 21.20 -18.45
CA ASP A 27 24.56 20.51 -19.12
C ASP A 27 25.23 19.44 -18.24
N ASP A 28 24.76 19.26 -17.00
CA ASP A 28 25.23 18.17 -16.16
C ASP A 28 25.01 16.83 -16.84
N THR A 29 26.02 15.96 -16.78
CA THR A 29 25.86 14.57 -17.20
C THR A 29 24.89 13.85 -16.25
N PHE A 30 24.36 12.71 -16.69
CA PHE A 30 23.63 11.82 -15.78
C PHE A 30 24.48 11.43 -14.56
N GLY A 31 25.78 11.16 -14.78
CA GLY A 31 26.72 10.82 -13.73
C GLY A 31 26.82 11.90 -12.66
N ASN A 32 26.85 13.18 -13.04
CA ASN A 32 26.90 14.30 -12.08
C ASN A 32 25.66 14.30 -11.17
N ALA A 33 24.47 14.12 -11.75
CA ALA A 33 23.21 14.07 -11.00
C ALA A 33 23.11 12.82 -10.12
N ALA A 34 23.56 11.67 -10.63
CA ALA A 34 23.56 10.40 -9.90
C ALA A 34 24.50 10.46 -8.69
N VAL A 35 25.73 10.97 -8.85
CA VAL A 35 26.69 11.14 -7.74
C VAL A 35 26.11 12.07 -6.68
N TYR A 36 25.52 13.20 -7.07
CA TYR A 36 24.85 14.10 -6.15
C TYR A 36 23.73 13.40 -5.37
N PHE A 37 22.81 12.74 -6.08
CA PHE A 37 21.66 12.05 -5.50
C PHE A 37 22.07 10.92 -4.56
N ILE A 38 22.99 10.05 -4.98
CA ILE A 38 23.48 8.93 -4.17
C ILE A 38 24.14 9.46 -2.88
N THR A 39 24.87 10.58 -2.97
CA THR A 39 25.50 11.19 -1.79
C THR A 39 24.46 11.64 -0.77
N ILE A 40 23.44 12.40 -1.19
CA ILE A 40 22.39 12.86 -0.26
C ILE A 40 21.48 11.73 0.20
N LEU A 41 21.25 10.71 -0.63
CA LEU A 41 20.44 9.54 -0.27
C LEU A 41 21.16 8.66 0.75
N ALA A 42 22.47 8.47 0.64
CA ALA A 42 23.25 7.74 1.63
C ALA A 42 23.17 8.40 3.02
N ILE A 43 23.28 9.73 3.06
CA ILE A 43 23.09 10.52 4.30
C ILE A 43 21.67 10.31 4.84
N SER A 44 20.65 10.46 3.98
CA SER A 44 19.24 10.24 4.34
C SER A 44 18.99 8.86 4.92
N ALA A 45 19.58 7.81 4.33
CA ALA A 45 19.40 6.43 4.75
C ALA A 45 20.00 6.19 6.15
N VAL A 46 21.21 6.69 6.41
CA VAL A 46 21.83 6.61 7.74
C VAL A 46 20.99 7.34 8.79
N LEU A 47 20.54 8.56 8.49
CA LEU A 47 19.70 9.34 9.41
C LEU A 47 18.34 8.68 9.67
N SER A 48 17.74 8.07 8.64
CA SER A 48 16.49 7.29 8.79
C SER A 48 16.70 6.05 9.64
N GLY A 49 17.84 5.37 9.49
CA GLY A 49 18.23 4.24 10.33
C GLY A 49 18.35 4.63 11.80
N ILE A 50 19.10 5.69 12.10
CA ILE A 50 19.26 6.22 13.46
C ILE A 50 17.90 6.58 14.06
N THR A 51 17.04 7.25 13.30
CA THR A 51 15.69 7.60 13.74
C THR A 51 14.85 6.35 14.03
N GLY A 52 14.89 5.35 13.14
CA GLY A 52 14.23 4.07 13.38
C GLY A 52 14.76 3.35 14.62
N TRP A 53 16.07 3.37 14.85
CA TRP A 53 16.66 2.82 16.08
C TRP A 53 16.16 3.53 17.34
N LEU A 54 16.09 4.87 17.33
CA LEU A 54 15.58 5.64 18.47
C LEU A 54 14.11 5.32 18.78
N VAL A 55 13.30 5.00 17.76
CA VAL A 55 11.88 4.68 17.92
C VAL A 55 11.68 3.22 18.35
N PHE A 56 12.34 2.27 17.68
CA PHE A 56 12.10 0.84 17.87
C PHE A 56 13.06 0.17 18.86
N GLN A 57 14.16 0.82 19.26
CA GLN A 57 15.17 0.29 20.18
C GLN A 57 15.78 -1.07 19.76
N HIS A 58 15.81 -1.36 18.46
CA HIS A 58 16.30 -2.61 17.88
C HIS A 58 17.40 -2.37 16.84
N GLY A 59 18.61 -2.90 17.08
CA GLY A 59 19.76 -2.70 16.19
C GLY A 59 19.60 -3.32 14.80
N VAL A 60 18.91 -4.46 14.67
CA VAL A 60 18.63 -5.07 13.36
C VAL A 60 17.68 -4.20 12.54
N ALA A 61 16.68 -3.60 13.17
CA ALA A 61 15.73 -2.69 12.50
C ALA A 61 16.45 -1.47 11.91
N MET A 62 17.48 -0.94 12.60
CA MET A 62 18.33 0.14 12.08
C MET A 62 18.98 -0.24 10.74
N ILE A 63 19.65 -1.40 10.68
CA ILE A 63 20.37 -1.86 9.49
C ILE A 63 19.39 -2.09 8.34
N VAL A 64 18.25 -2.74 8.62
CA VAL A 64 17.19 -2.97 7.63
C VAL A 64 16.67 -1.66 7.06
N MET A 65 16.41 -0.65 7.90
CA MET A 65 15.93 0.67 7.46
C MET A 65 16.95 1.41 6.58
N ILE A 66 18.24 1.37 6.92
CA ILE A 66 19.30 1.99 6.10
C ILE A 66 19.31 1.35 4.70
N VAL A 67 19.35 0.02 4.64
CA VAL A 67 19.38 -0.72 3.37
C VAL A 67 18.11 -0.44 2.57
N LEU A 68 16.94 -0.47 3.20
CA LEU A 68 15.65 -0.26 2.56
C LEU A 68 15.54 1.15 1.97
N VAL A 69 15.85 2.20 2.73
CA VAL A 69 15.77 3.59 2.24
C VAL A 69 16.74 3.81 1.08
N PHE A 70 17.96 3.28 1.17
CA PHE A 70 18.96 3.44 0.12
C PHE A 70 18.54 2.70 -1.17
N VAL A 71 18.16 1.43 -1.06
CA VAL A 71 17.78 0.61 -2.22
C VAL A 71 16.48 1.12 -2.85
N LEU A 72 15.43 1.35 -2.04
CA LEU A 72 14.16 1.86 -2.56
C LEU A 72 14.27 3.28 -3.09
N GLY A 73 15.14 4.13 -2.54
CA GLY A 73 15.40 5.46 -3.08
C GLY A 73 16.00 5.41 -4.49
N ILE A 74 16.96 4.52 -4.72
CA ILE A 74 17.53 4.28 -6.06
C ILE A 74 16.47 3.71 -6.99
N LEU A 75 15.80 2.62 -6.62
CA LEU A 75 14.76 2.03 -7.47
C LEU A 75 13.64 3.01 -7.78
N GLY A 76 13.22 3.78 -6.76
CA GLY A 76 12.16 4.77 -6.85
C GLY A 76 12.45 5.86 -7.87
N VAL A 77 13.67 6.41 -7.92
CA VAL A 77 13.99 7.47 -8.89
C VAL A 77 13.88 6.98 -10.34
N PHE A 78 14.24 5.71 -10.60
CA PHE A 78 14.09 5.12 -11.93
C PHE A 78 12.65 4.76 -12.25
N ILE A 79 11.95 4.06 -11.36
CA ILE A 79 10.55 3.64 -11.59
C ILE A 79 9.65 4.86 -11.76
N VAL A 80 9.71 5.80 -10.83
CA VAL A 80 8.91 7.03 -10.87
C VAL A 80 9.36 7.93 -12.02
N GLY A 81 10.66 8.01 -12.29
CA GLY A 81 11.19 8.80 -13.39
C GLY A 81 10.76 8.31 -14.76
N LEU A 82 10.78 6.99 -14.99
CA LEU A 82 10.27 6.37 -16.21
C LEU A 82 8.77 6.61 -16.36
N TRP A 83 8.01 6.42 -15.27
CA TRP A 83 6.57 6.69 -15.26
C TRP A 83 6.25 8.15 -15.59
N ILE A 84 6.87 9.11 -14.90
CA ILE A 84 6.69 10.55 -15.16
C ILE A 84 7.13 10.90 -16.59
N HIS A 85 8.18 10.27 -17.11
CA HIS A 85 8.67 10.58 -18.45
C HIS A 85 7.64 10.32 -19.54
N ILE A 86 6.78 9.31 -19.39
CA ILE A 86 5.65 9.06 -20.32
C ILE A 86 4.79 10.31 -20.45
N TRP A 87 4.41 10.91 -19.32
CA TRP A 87 3.57 12.10 -19.28
C TRP A 87 4.32 13.35 -19.73
N VAL A 88 5.57 13.51 -19.31
CA VAL A 88 6.43 14.60 -19.80
C VAL A 88 6.55 14.56 -21.32
N TYR A 89 6.71 13.36 -21.89
CA TYR A 89 6.71 13.17 -23.34
C TYR A 89 5.34 13.51 -23.95
N LEU A 90 4.22 13.09 -23.36
CA LEU A 90 2.90 13.45 -23.87
C LEU A 90 2.65 14.97 -23.86
N PHE A 91 3.17 15.70 -22.87
CA PHE A 91 3.06 17.16 -22.76
C PHE A 91 4.20 17.93 -23.47
N GLY A 92 4.96 17.26 -24.35
CA GLY A 92 5.89 17.91 -25.28
C GLY A 92 7.36 17.94 -24.85
N GLY A 93 7.74 17.31 -23.74
CA GLY A 93 9.13 17.18 -23.31
C GLY A 93 9.90 16.25 -24.25
N ARG A 94 10.99 16.73 -24.85
CA ARG A 94 11.75 15.99 -25.89
C ARG A 94 13.25 15.92 -25.60
N LYS A 95 13.71 16.35 -24.43
CA LYS A 95 15.14 16.36 -24.06
C LYS A 95 15.67 15.01 -23.54
N GLY A 96 14.86 13.95 -23.69
CA GLY A 96 15.20 12.57 -23.30
C GLY A 96 14.89 12.21 -21.84
N VAL A 97 14.83 10.90 -21.57
CA VAL A 97 14.52 10.35 -20.24
C VAL A 97 15.52 10.78 -19.17
N THR A 98 16.78 10.94 -19.56
CA THR A 98 17.87 11.36 -18.67
C THR A 98 17.57 12.70 -18.00
N GLN A 99 16.98 13.66 -18.71
CA GLN A 99 16.62 14.96 -18.13
C GLN A 99 15.47 14.84 -17.12
N THR A 100 14.54 13.90 -17.33
CA THR A 100 13.51 13.57 -16.33
C THR A 100 14.16 12.98 -15.08
N LEU A 101 15.07 12.01 -15.23
CA LEU A 101 15.78 11.42 -14.09
C LEU A 101 16.62 12.44 -13.33
N LYS A 102 17.34 13.35 -14.03
CA LYS A 102 18.06 14.46 -13.39
C LYS A 102 17.11 15.37 -12.60
N ALA A 103 15.94 15.71 -13.17
CA ALA A 103 14.95 16.53 -12.48
C ALA A 103 14.47 15.88 -11.17
N LEU A 104 14.27 14.56 -11.16
CA LEU A 104 13.86 13.83 -9.96
C LEU A 104 15.01 13.70 -8.95
N MET A 105 16.23 13.39 -9.41
CA MET A 105 17.43 13.26 -8.59
C MET A 105 17.76 14.55 -7.83
N TYR A 106 17.76 15.68 -8.53
CA TYR A 106 17.94 17.00 -7.91
C TYR A 106 16.69 17.47 -7.16
N GLY A 107 15.50 17.12 -7.65
CA GLY A 107 14.24 17.47 -6.99
C GLY A 107 14.03 16.78 -5.65
N ALA A 108 14.65 15.62 -5.44
CA ALA A 108 14.57 14.84 -4.19
C ALA A 108 15.28 15.48 -2.99
N THR A 109 16.05 16.55 -3.19
CA THR A 109 16.85 17.22 -2.16
C THR A 109 16.10 17.50 -0.85
N PRO A 110 14.89 18.10 -0.83
CA PRO A 110 14.17 18.38 0.40
C PRO A 110 13.84 17.10 1.17
N ASN A 111 13.35 16.06 0.47
CA ASN A 111 13.00 14.79 1.09
C ASN A 111 14.24 14.04 1.63
N CYS A 112 15.35 14.00 0.89
CA CYS A 112 16.57 13.35 1.39
C CYS A 112 17.16 14.07 2.62
N LEU A 113 17.02 15.39 2.71
CA LEU A 113 17.62 16.15 3.81
C LEU A 113 16.74 16.23 5.05
N LEU A 114 15.43 16.22 4.87
CA LEU A 114 14.47 16.51 5.95
C LEU A 114 13.44 15.40 6.16
N GLY A 115 13.30 14.45 5.22
CA GLY A 115 12.27 13.41 5.27
C GLY A 115 12.48 12.36 6.37
N TRP A 116 13.69 12.25 6.92
CA TRP A 116 13.97 11.39 8.07
C TRP A 116 13.46 11.98 9.41
N ILE A 117 13.10 13.27 9.44
CA ILE A 117 12.58 13.94 10.64
C ILE A 117 11.08 13.60 10.77
N PRO A 118 10.63 12.94 11.84
CA PRO A 118 9.25 12.45 11.97
C PRO A 118 8.16 13.52 11.77
N ILE A 119 8.43 14.75 12.20
CA ILE A 119 7.48 15.88 12.13
C ILE A 119 7.62 16.74 10.86
N ALA A 120 8.65 16.52 10.03
CA ALA A 120 8.84 17.34 8.83
C ALA A 120 7.73 17.12 7.80
N GLY A 121 7.10 15.95 7.83
CA GLY A 121 5.73 15.72 7.35
C GLY A 121 5.45 16.15 5.91
N ILE A 122 4.27 16.71 5.71
CA ILE A 122 3.75 17.07 4.38
C ILE A 122 4.54 18.18 3.69
N PHE A 123 5.27 19.02 4.44
CA PHE A 123 6.03 20.14 3.89
C PHE A 123 7.18 19.68 2.98
N THR A 124 7.92 18.64 3.39
CA THR A 124 9.05 18.11 2.61
C THR A 124 8.58 17.46 1.33
N VAL A 125 7.44 16.77 1.38
CA VAL A 125 6.77 16.15 0.22
C VAL A 125 6.32 17.22 -0.78
N LEU A 126 5.63 18.25 -0.31
CA LEU A 126 5.18 19.35 -1.17
C LEU A 126 6.35 20.11 -1.80
N TRP A 127 7.42 20.37 -1.03
CA TRP A 127 8.61 21.03 -1.57
C TRP A 127 9.30 20.16 -2.63
N THR A 128 9.48 18.87 -2.35
CA THR A 128 10.03 17.92 -3.32
C THR A 128 9.23 17.90 -4.61
N LEU A 129 7.89 17.89 -4.52
CA LEU A 129 7.00 17.96 -5.66
C LEU A 129 7.20 19.26 -6.47
N ILE A 130 7.28 20.41 -5.79
CA ILE A 130 7.56 21.71 -6.43
C ILE A 130 8.90 21.65 -7.18
N LEU A 131 9.96 21.13 -6.57
CA LEU A 131 11.27 21.03 -7.21
C LEU A 131 11.26 20.07 -8.40
N GLN A 132 10.54 18.96 -8.33
CA GLN A 132 10.38 18.07 -9.47
C GLN A 132 9.67 18.77 -10.64
N ILE A 133 8.59 19.52 -10.38
CA ILE A 133 7.89 20.30 -11.41
C ILE A 133 8.83 21.37 -12.01
N VAL A 134 9.57 22.10 -11.18
CA VAL A 134 10.54 23.12 -11.63
C VAL A 134 11.66 22.47 -12.44
N GLY A 135 12.20 21.34 -11.99
CA GLY A 135 13.25 20.61 -12.68
C GLY A 135 12.79 20.11 -14.04
N ILE A 136 11.61 19.51 -14.13
CA ILE A 136 11.01 19.09 -15.40
C ILE A 136 10.80 20.28 -16.32
N ARG A 137 10.27 21.40 -15.79
CA ARG A 137 10.09 22.63 -16.55
C ARG A 137 11.41 23.13 -17.15
N GLN A 138 12.46 23.27 -16.34
CA GLN A 138 13.73 23.85 -16.79
C GLN A 138 14.52 22.91 -17.68
N LEU A 139 14.62 21.62 -17.32
CA LEU A 139 15.44 20.64 -18.04
C LEU A 139 14.80 20.15 -19.34
N HIS A 140 13.46 20.17 -19.44
CA HIS A 140 12.75 19.91 -20.70
C HIS A 140 12.31 21.18 -21.44
N GLU A 141 12.59 22.36 -20.89
CA GLU A 141 12.20 23.66 -21.45
C GLU A 141 10.69 23.77 -21.71
N LEU A 142 9.90 23.17 -20.82
CA LEU A 142 8.45 23.22 -20.87
C LEU A 142 7.91 24.50 -20.26
N SER A 143 6.73 24.93 -20.72
CA SER A 143 5.94 25.92 -19.97
C SER A 143 5.54 25.36 -18.60
N THR A 144 5.40 26.22 -17.59
CA THR A 144 4.96 25.82 -16.24
C THR A 144 3.68 24.98 -16.26
N LYS A 145 2.67 25.39 -17.06
CA LYS A 145 1.39 24.67 -17.18
C LYS A 145 1.59 23.22 -17.63
N ARG A 146 2.40 23.00 -18.66
CA ARG A 146 2.69 21.65 -19.19
C ARG A 146 3.44 20.78 -18.20
N ALA A 147 4.45 21.34 -17.52
CA ALA A 147 5.18 20.60 -16.47
C ALA A 147 4.27 20.20 -15.31
N VAL A 148 3.43 21.11 -14.83
CA VAL A 148 2.43 20.82 -13.77
C VAL A 148 1.47 19.73 -14.23
N LEU A 149 0.89 19.86 -15.42
CA LEU A 149 -0.05 18.85 -15.95
C LEU A 149 0.60 17.47 -16.08
N ALA A 150 1.85 17.41 -16.58
CA ALA A 150 2.58 16.14 -16.72
C ALA A 150 2.77 15.44 -15.36
N VAL A 151 3.23 16.17 -14.34
CA VAL A 151 3.52 15.60 -13.03
C VAL A 151 2.23 15.24 -12.27
N ILE A 152 1.25 16.14 -12.23
CA ILE A 152 0.00 15.88 -11.51
C ILE A 152 -0.79 14.75 -12.15
N LEU A 153 -0.88 14.70 -13.49
CA LEU A 153 -1.56 13.59 -14.18
C LEU A 153 -0.84 12.26 -13.93
N ALA A 154 0.49 12.25 -13.95
CA ALA A 154 1.28 11.07 -13.62
C ALA A 154 0.96 10.56 -12.20
N MET A 155 0.89 11.46 -11.22
CA MET A 155 0.59 11.09 -9.83
C MET A 155 -0.84 10.58 -9.65
N VAL A 156 -1.83 11.27 -10.22
CA VAL A 156 -3.24 10.85 -10.16
C VAL A 156 -3.40 9.45 -10.75
N LEU A 157 -2.79 9.19 -11.92
CA LEU A 157 -2.90 7.91 -12.59
C LEU A 157 -2.09 6.80 -11.93
N ALA A 158 -0.95 7.12 -11.30
CA ALA A 158 -0.20 6.14 -10.52
C ALA A 158 -1.03 5.56 -9.36
N VAL A 159 -1.97 6.33 -8.80
CA VAL A 159 -2.87 5.87 -7.74
C VAL A 159 -4.17 5.31 -8.31
N SER A 160 -4.79 5.99 -9.27
CA SER A 160 -6.10 5.62 -9.78
C SER A 160 -6.08 4.32 -10.58
N ILE A 161 -5.00 4.01 -11.31
CA ILE A 161 -4.89 2.79 -12.10
C ILE A 161 -4.89 1.55 -11.19
N PRO A 162 -3.98 1.40 -10.21
CA PRO A 162 -4.02 0.25 -9.28
C PRO A 162 -5.36 0.11 -8.56
N MET A 163 -5.95 1.22 -8.09
CA MET A 163 -7.27 1.19 -7.44
C MET A 163 -8.38 0.73 -8.39
N SER A 164 -8.37 1.18 -9.64
CA SER A 164 -9.37 0.78 -10.63
C SER A 164 -9.21 -0.68 -11.04
N VAL A 165 -7.97 -1.14 -11.24
CA VAL A 165 -7.66 -2.54 -11.56
C VAL A 165 -8.06 -3.45 -10.40
N SER A 166 -7.71 -3.07 -9.17
CA SER A 166 -8.12 -3.76 -7.95
C SER A 166 -9.64 -3.88 -7.87
N TYR A 167 -10.37 -2.76 -7.99
CA TYR A 167 -11.83 -2.76 -7.93
C TYR A 167 -12.46 -3.57 -9.07
N ALA A 168 -11.91 -3.51 -10.28
CA ALA A 168 -12.39 -4.30 -11.41
C ALA A 168 -12.20 -5.81 -11.18
N ALA A 169 -11.08 -6.21 -10.54
CA ALA A 169 -10.79 -7.61 -10.25
C ALA A 169 -11.62 -8.17 -9.08
N THR A 170 -11.80 -7.39 -8.01
CA THR A 170 -12.40 -7.87 -6.75
C THR A 170 -13.86 -7.43 -6.57
N GLY A 171 -14.31 -6.37 -7.21
CA GLY A 171 -15.60 -5.72 -6.97
C GLY A 171 -15.66 -4.93 -5.65
N THR A 172 -14.55 -4.79 -4.93
CA THR A 172 -14.47 -4.09 -3.63
C THR A 172 -13.26 -3.16 -3.60
N ARG A 173 -13.31 -2.15 -2.72
CA ARG A 173 -12.19 -1.22 -2.49
C ARG A 173 -11.10 -1.83 -1.60
N HIS A 174 -11.43 -2.87 -0.83
CA HIS A 174 -10.49 -3.57 0.02
C HIS A 174 -9.97 -4.81 -0.71
N ILE A 175 -8.67 -4.83 -1.04
CA ILE A 175 -8.04 -6.00 -1.69
C ILE A 175 -7.84 -7.19 -0.76
N GLY A 176 -7.86 -6.93 0.55
CA GLY A 176 -7.74 -7.97 1.55
C GLY A 176 -7.83 -7.48 2.99
N PHE A 177 -7.83 -8.44 3.91
CA PHE A 177 -7.88 -8.24 5.36
C PHE A 177 -6.75 -9.03 6.03
N ALA A 178 -6.20 -8.51 7.12
CA ALA A 178 -5.20 -9.24 7.90
C ALA A 178 -5.89 -10.20 8.88
N THR A 179 -5.37 -11.43 9.01
CA THR A 179 -5.87 -12.39 9.98
C THR A 179 -5.28 -12.13 11.35
N GLU A 180 -6.14 -11.79 12.32
CA GLU A 180 -5.73 -11.42 13.68
C GLU A 180 -5.87 -12.56 14.71
N SER A 181 -6.53 -13.67 14.36
CA SER A 181 -6.78 -14.78 15.28
C SER A 181 -6.53 -16.15 14.65
N ALA A 182 -6.23 -17.15 15.49
CA ALA A 182 -5.98 -18.54 15.08
C ALA A 182 -7.27 -19.37 14.87
N SER A 183 -8.43 -18.73 14.83
CA SER A 183 -9.75 -19.39 14.67
C SER A 183 -9.92 -20.12 13.34
N MET A 184 -9.11 -19.79 12.34
CA MET A 184 -9.13 -20.37 11.00
C MET A 184 -7.95 -21.31 10.70
N GLU A 185 -7.13 -21.62 11.70
CA GLU A 185 -6.05 -22.60 11.53
C GLU A 185 -6.61 -24.03 11.30
N PRO A 186 -5.86 -24.92 10.61
CA PRO A 186 -4.59 -24.69 9.93
C PRO A 186 -4.74 -24.07 8.53
N ASN A 187 -5.96 -23.75 8.11
CA ASN A 187 -6.24 -23.32 6.74
C ASN A 187 -5.87 -21.85 6.49
N MET A 188 -5.73 -21.06 7.55
CA MET A 188 -5.37 -19.65 7.51
C MET A 188 -4.69 -19.24 8.83
N HIS A 189 -3.53 -18.61 8.75
CA HIS A 189 -2.69 -18.32 9.92
C HIS A 189 -2.75 -16.84 10.32
N VAL A 190 -2.42 -16.57 11.58
CA VAL A 190 -2.26 -15.20 12.08
C VAL A 190 -1.16 -14.48 11.28
N GLY A 191 -1.48 -13.28 10.81
CA GLY A 191 -0.59 -12.45 9.99
C GLY A 191 -0.65 -12.74 8.49
N ASP A 192 -1.51 -13.65 8.03
CA ASP A 192 -1.82 -13.78 6.61
C ASP A 192 -2.60 -12.55 6.10
N LEU A 193 -2.34 -12.13 4.86
CA LEU A 193 -3.21 -11.22 4.12
C LEU A 193 -4.21 -12.05 3.32
N ILE A 194 -5.50 -11.87 3.57
CA ILE A 194 -6.57 -12.60 2.90
C ILE A 194 -7.06 -11.80 1.71
N LEU A 195 -6.84 -12.32 0.51
CA LEU A 195 -7.37 -11.73 -0.72
C LEU A 195 -8.86 -11.99 -0.82
N VAL A 196 -9.62 -10.97 -1.19
CA VAL A 196 -11.08 -11.01 -1.15
C VAL A 196 -11.75 -10.60 -2.44
N GLN A 197 -13.00 -11.01 -2.56
CA GLN A 197 -13.93 -10.58 -3.59
C GLN A 197 -15.21 -10.05 -2.94
N ALA A 198 -15.88 -9.10 -3.59
CA ALA A 198 -17.13 -8.55 -3.12
C ALA A 198 -18.25 -9.60 -3.16
N PRO A 199 -19.20 -9.59 -2.19
CA PRO A 199 -20.27 -10.58 -2.13
C PRO A 199 -21.12 -10.64 -3.39
N HIS A 200 -21.42 -9.50 -4.03
CA HIS A 200 -22.20 -9.47 -5.27
C HIS A 200 -21.46 -10.05 -6.51
N ARG A 201 -20.15 -10.29 -6.40
CA ARG A 201 -19.34 -10.92 -7.46
C ARG A 201 -19.08 -12.41 -7.22
N ALA A 202 -19.38 -12.90 -6.01
CA ALA A 202 -19.13 -14.28 -5.62
C ALA A 202 -20.45 -14.96 -5.25
N LYS A 203 -20.74 -16.10 -5.87
CA LYS A 203 -21.75 -17.00 -5.30
C LYS A 203 -21.12 -17.67 -4.09
N ILE A 204 -21.66 -17.41 -2.90
CA ILE A 204 -21.21 -18.06 -1.66
C ILE A 204 -21.73 -19.49 -1.67
N VAL A 205 -20.82 -20.45 -1.55
CA VAL A 205 -21.11 -21.88 -1.42
C VAL A 205 -20.89 -22.29 0.04
N THR A 206 -21.88 -22.86 0.70
CA THR A 206 -21.71 -23.34 2.09
C THR A 206 -20.84 -24.59 2.14
N TYR A 207 -20.40 -25.00 3.32
CA TYR A 207 -19.63 -26.21 3.53
C TYR A 207 -20.42 -27.46 3.11
N GLU A 208 -21.70 -27.54 3.47
CA GLU A 208 -22.56 -28.67 3.07
C GLU A 208 -22.83 -28.69 1.57
N GLU A 209 -23.10 -27.55 0.94
CA GLU A 209 -23.18 -27.45 -0.52
C GLU A 209 -21.85 -27.83 -1.18
N GLY A 210 -20.74 -27.36 -0.61
CA GLY A 210 -19.39 -27.61 -1.10
C GLY A 210 -19.04 -29.09 -1.10
N LYS A 211 -19.45 -29.86 -0.08
CA LYS A 211 -19.32 -31.32 -0.08
C LYS A 211 -20.09 -31.98 -1.21
N LEU A 212 -21.32 -31.54 -1.47
CA LEU A 212 -22.17 -32.09 -2.53
C LEU A 212 -21.60 -31.80 -3.92
N LEU A 213 -20.95 -30.64 -4.08
CA LEU A 213 -20.36 -30.17 -5.33
C LEU A 213 -18.87 -30.53 -5.50
N ASP A 214 -18.25 -31.19 -4.50
CA ASP A 214 -16.79 -31.34 -4.36
C ASP A 214 -16.02 -30.01 -4.54
N TYR A 215 -16.61 -28.91 -4.06
CA TYR A 215 -16.04 -27.58 -4.13
C TYR A 215 -15.29 -27.23 -2.83
N LYS A 216 -13.99 -26.93 -2.97
CA LYS A 216 -13.11 -26.51 -1.87
C LYS A 216 -12.59 -25.09 -2.08
N SER A 217 -12.59 -24.32 -1.00
CA SER A 217 -11.92 -23.02 -0.90
C SER A 217 -11.08 -23.00 0.38
N LEU A 218 -9.84 -22.51 0.26
CA LEU A 218 -8.88 -22.44 1.36
C LEU A 218 -8.73 -23.80 2.06
N ASN A 219 -8.37 -24.82 1.28
CA ASN A 219 -8.06 -26.19 1.74
C ASN A 219 -9.20 -26.99 2.39
N ASN A 220 -10.45 -26.49 2.37
CA ASN A 220 -11.60 -27.19 2.92
C ASN A 220 -12.88 -26.87 2.13
N TYR A 221 -13.99 -27.59 2.37
CA TYR A 221 -15.22 -27.41 1.58
C TYR A 221 -15.88 -26.05 1.81
N GLY A 222 -16.55 -25.51 0.79
CA GLY A 222 -17.30 -24.26 0.87
C GLY A 222 -16.41 -23.01 1.03
N ASP A 223 -17.05 -21.85 0.97
CA ASP A 223 -16.41 -20.54 1.06
C ASP A 223 -16.20 -20.07 2.51
N VAL A 224 -15.20 -19.21 2.68
CA VAL A 224 -14.97 -18.43 3.91
C VAL A 224 -15.45 -17.01 3.67
N ILE A 225 -16.27 -16.50 4.58
CA ILE A 225 -16.88 -15.17 4.49
C ILE A 225 -16.40 -14.26 5.60
N ILE A 226 -16.31 -12.96 5.29
CA ILE A 226 -15.96 -11.89 6.22
C ILE A 226 -17.22 -11.06 6.46
N TYR A 227 -17.62 -10.90 7.71
CA TYR A 227 -18.90 -10.28 8.05
C TYR A 227 -18.87 -9.44 9.33
N HIS A 228 -19.79 -8.50 9.43
CA HIS A 228 -20.04 -7.75 10.67
C HIS A 228 -20.89 -8.61 11.62
N PRO A 229 -20.39 -8.97 12.82
CA PRO A 229 -21.14 -9.81 13.74
C PRO A 229 -22.40 -9.09 14.23
N ASN A 230 -23.56 -9.74 14.05
CA ASN A 230 -24.89 -9.17 14.33
C ASN A 230 -25.13 -7.80 13.63
N GLY A 231 -24.48 -7.55 12.49
CA GLY A 231 -24.59 -6.29 11.74
C GLY A 231 -23.94 -5.08 12.43
N ARG A 232 -23.08 -5.29 13.45
CA ARG A 232 -22.42 -4.20 14.16
C ARG A 232 -21.16 -3.75 13.41
N HIS A 233 -21.14 -2.49 12.99
CA HIS A 233 -19.99 -1.89 12.29
C HIS A 233 -18.89 -1.38 13.24
N SER A 234 -19.19 -1.22 14.54
CA SER A 234 -18.26 -0.71 15.54
C SER A 234 -17.35 -1.78 16.15
N VAL A 235 -17.37 -2.99 15.62
CA VAL A 235 -16.60 -4.14 16.11
C VAL A 235 -15.85 -4.78 14.95
N THR A 236 -14.70 -5.37 15.26
CA THR A 236 -13.86 -6.06 14.26
C THR A 236 -14.67 -7.11 13.52
N PRO A 237 -14.67 -7.11 12.17
CA PRO A 237 -15.31 -8.15 11.38
C PRO A 237 -14.76 -9.55 11.71
N ILE A 238 -15.62 -10.56 11.58
CA ILE A 238 -15.26 -11.97 11.77
C ILE A 238 -15.05 -12.62 10.40
N ILE A 239 -14.02 -13.45 10.28
CA ILE A 239 -13.72 -14.24 9.09
C ILE A 239 -13.87 -15.73 9.43
N HIS A 240 -14.95 -16.36 8.98
CA HIS A 240 -15.23 -17.78 9.28
C HIS A 240 -15.88 -18.49 8.08
N ARG A 241 -15.85 -19.82 8.08
CA ARG A 241 -16.43 -20.64 7.02
C ARG A 241 -17.95 -20.58 7.06
N ALA A 242 -18.58 -20.39 5.90
CA ALA A 242 -20.02 -20.54 5.76
C ALA A 242 -20.33 -22.04 5.79
N MET A 243 -20.94 -22.51 6.88
CA MET A 243 -21.18 -23.93 7.12
C MET A 243 -22.48 -24.40 6.47
N ASP A 244 -23.55 -23.65 6.69
CA ASP A 244 -24.89 -23.97 6.21
C ASP A 244 -25.72 -22.70 6.02
N TRP A 245 -26.89 -22.83 5.39
CA TRP A 245 -27.90 -21.79 5.24
C TRP A 245 -29.16 -22.17 6.02
N VAL A 246 -29.64 -21.26 6.86
CA VAL A 246 -30.87 -21.48 7.63
C VAL A 246 -31.95 -20.48 7.24
N GLU A 247 -33.18 -20.98 7.12
CA GLU A 247 -34.40 -20.19 6.97
C GLU A 247 -34.96 -19.78 8.34
N MET A 248 -35.79 -18.74 8.35
CA MET A 248 -36.44 -18.28 9.58
C MET A 248 -37.25 -19.43 10.23
N GLY A 249 -37.04 -19.65 11.53
CA GLY A 249 -37.70 -20.69 12.31
C GLY A 249 -37.06 -22.08 12.22
N GLN A 250 -36.10 -22.31 11.31
CA GLN A 250 -35.34 -23.56 11.28
C GLN A 250 -34.41 -23.67 12.49
N GLU A 251 -34.10 -24.90 12.89
CA GLU A 251 -33.23 -25.16 14.02
C GLU A 251 -31.76 -24.83 13.69
N MET A 252 -31.13 -23.99 14.52
CA MET A 252 -29.70 -23.68 14.44
C MET A 252 -28.88 -24.62 15.34
N PRO A 253 -27.54 -24.65 15.21
CA PRO A 253 -26.69 -25.26 16.23
C PRO A 253 -27.09 -24.81 17.65
N GLY A 254 -27.19 -25.77 18.57
CA GLY A 254 -27.66 -25.54 19.95
C GLY A 254 -29.18 -25.53 20.14
N GLY A 255 -29.97 -25.86 19.11
CA GLY A 255 -31.41 -26.16 19.21
C GLY A 255 -32.34 -24.95 19.26
N LYS A 256 -31.81 -23.74 19.06
CA LYS A 256 -32.63 -22.52 19.01
C LYS A 256 -33.14 -22.28 17.58
N PRO A 257 -34.39 -21.83 17.38
CA PRO A 257 -34.89 -21.47 16.07
C PRO A 257 -34.19 -20.21 15.54
N ALA A 258 -33.91 -20.16 14.25
CA ALA A 258 -33.29 -19.05 13.57
C ALA A 258 -34.22 -17.82 13.59
N PRO A 259 -33.77 -16.66 14.13
CA PRO A 259 -34.60 -15.46 14.21
C PRO A 259 -34.88 -14.85 12.83
N HIS A 260 -34.05 -15.16 11.83
CA HIS A 260 -34.16 -14.74 10.44
C HIS A 260 -33.28 -15.64 9.57
N VAL A 261 -33.41 -15.48 8.25
CA VAL A 261 -32.58 -16.20 7.27
C VAL A 261 -31.12 -15.76 7.34
N GLY A 262 -30.18 -16.68 7.11
CA GLY A 262 -28.76 -16.35 6.97
C GLY A 262 -27.82 -17.55 7.04
N TYR A 263 -26.52 -17.27 6.96
CA TYR A 263 -25.48 -18.29 7.05
C TYR A 263 -25.20 -18.68 8.51
N ILE A 264 -25.04 -19.97 8.74
CA ILE A 264 -24.37 -20.49 9.94
C ILE A 264 -22.87 -20.50 9.66
N THR A 265 -22.06 -20.00 10.59
CA THR A 265 -20.62 -19.86 10.41
C THR A 265 -19.84 -20.56 11.50
N LYS A 266 -18.61 -20.95 11.17
CA LYS A 266 -17.69 -21.58 12.11
C LYS A 266 -16.24 -21.30 11.70
N GLY A 267 -15.41 -20.93 12.67
CA GLY A 267 -13.95 -20.94 12.48
C GLY A 267 -13.43 -22.36 12.34
N ASP A 268 -12.55 -22.61 11.37
CA ASP A 268 -12.05 -23.95 11.06
C ASP A 268 -11.39 -24.64 12.28
N ASN A 269 -10.81 -23.87 13.19
CA ASN A 269 -10.17 -24.31 14.42
C ASN A 269 -11.08 -24.19 15.66
N ASN A 270 -12.32 -23.71 15.52
CA ASN A 270 -13.22 -23.51 16.65
C ASN A 270 -13.88 -24.83 17.06
N ASN A 271 -14.10 -25.02 18.37
CA ASN A 271 -14.78 -26.21 18.90
C ASN A 271 -16.28 -26.25 18.56
N GLY A 272 -16.89 -25.10 18.29
CA GLY A 272 -18.32 -24.99 18.01
C GLY A 272 -18.60 -23.95 16.93
N TYR A 273 -19.87 -23.89 16.51
CA TYR A 273 -20.37 -22.85 15.62
C TYR A 273 -20.42 -21.50 16.32
N ASP A 274 -20.40 -20.42 15.52
CA ASP A 274 -20.56 -19.07 16.07
C ASP A 274 -21.97 -18.83 16.59
N GLN A 275 -22.95 -19.48 15.95
CA GLN A 275 -24.34 -19.54 16.37
C GLN A 275 -24.53 -20.66 17.42
N PRO A 276 -25.39 -20.46 18.44
CA PRO A 276 -26.38 -19.40 18.56
C PRO A 276 -25.91 -18.20 19.43
N ASN A 277 -24.61 -18.11 19.74
CA ASN A 277 -24.06 -16.95 20.47
C ASN A 277 -24.14 -15.67 19.62
N LEU A 278 -23.97 -15.83 18.30
CA LEU A 278 -24.33 -14.84 17.28
C LEU A 278 -25.65 -15.22 16.62
N GLN A 279 -26.26 -14.26 15.91
CA GLN A 279 -27.36 -14.53 14.99
C GLN A 279 -26.82 -15.11 13.67
N PRO A 280 -27.65 -15.81 12.87
CA PRO A 280 -27.29 -16.18 11.50
C PRO A 280 -26.74 -14.96 10.74
N VAL A 281 -25.75 -15.14 9.89
CA VAL A 281 -25.13 -14.04 9.17
C VAL A 281 -26.00 -13.69 7.97
N LYS A 282 -26.64 -12.52 8.00
CA LYS A 282 -27.42 -12.06 6.85
C LYS A 282 -26.51 -11.74 5.65
N PRO A 283 -26.97 -11.93 4.40
CA PRO A 283 -26.20 -11.57 3.21
C PRO A 283 -25.68 -10.12 3.24
N GLU A 284 -26.48 -9.16 3.74
CA GLU A 284 -26.09 -7.76 3.86
C GLU A 284 -25.03 -7.47 4.93
N TRP A 285 -24.76 -8.42 5.83
CA TRP A 285 -23.68 -8.30 6.82
C TRP A 285 -22.35 -8.81 6.29
N VAL A 286 -22.36 -9.57 5.18
CA VAL A 286 -21.15 -10.05 4.52
C VAL A 286 -20.48 -8.89 3.79
N ILE A 287 -19.23 -8.66 4.12
CA ILE A 287 -18.40 -7.58 3.56
C ILE A 287 -17.60 -8.10 2.36
N ALA A 288 -17.15 -9.36 2.44
CA ALA A 288 -16.25 -9.96 1.47
C ALA A 288 -16.29 -11.49 1.56
N VAL A 289 -15.91 -12.15 0.46
CA VAL A 289 -15.66 -13.59 0.38
C VAL A 289 -14.16 -13.80 0.18
N ALA A 290 -13.54 -14.61 1.03
CA ALA A 290 -12.11 -14.90 0.94
C ALA A 290 -11.84 -15.84 -0.25
N LYS A 291 -10.83 -15.49 -1.05
CA LYS A 291 -10.45 -16.22 -2.27
C LYS A 291 -9.00 -16.69 -2.31
N GLY A 292 -8.14 -16.18 -1.43
CA GLY A 292 -6.76 -16.65 -1.30
C GLY A 292 -6.07 -16.04 -0.09
N THR A 293 -4.88 -16.55 0.24
CA THR A 293 -4.05 -16.05 1.34
C THR A 293 -2.64 -15.75 0.85
N VAL A 294 -2.03 -14.71 1.41
CA VAL A 294 -0.62 -14.40 1.22
C VAL A 294 0.05 -14.36 2.59
N PRO A 295 0.91 -15.35 2.91
CA PRO A 295 1.51 -15.45 4.23
C PRO A 295 2.30 -14.21 4.64
N TYR A 296 2.24 -13.88 5.92
CA TYR A 296 2.99 -12.80 6.58
C TYR A 296 2.70 -11.37 6.09
N LEU A 297 1.92 -11.16 5.03
CA LEU A 297 1.63 -9.82 4.51
C LEU A 297 0.58 -9.04 5.31
N GLY A 298 -0.08 -9.67 6.28
CA GLY A 298 -1.01 -9.02 7.21
C GLY A 298 -0.32 -8.29 8.36
N TYR A 299 0.90 -8.67 8.74
CA TYR A 299 1.61 -8.11 9.91
C TYR A 299 1.73 -6.57 9.91
N PRO A 300 2.04 -5.87 8.80
CA PRO A 300 2.09 -4.41 8.82
C PRO A 300 0.78 -3.77 9.29
N SER A 301 -0.38 -4.29 8.86
CA SER A 301 -1.68 -3.76 9.29
C SER A 301 -1.94 -4.04 10.78
N ILE A 302 -1.59 -5.24 11.25
CA ILE A 302 -1.79 -5.65 12.64
C ILE A 302 -0.92 -4.81 13.58
N ILE A 303 0.35 -4.58 13.21
CA ILE A 303 1.27 -3.77 14.00
C ILE A 303 0.75 -2.33 14.11
N LEU A 304 0.24 -1.75 13.02
CA LEU A 304 -0.32 -0.39 13.02
C LEU A 304 -1.54 -0.26 13.93
N ASN A 305 -2.48 -1.22 13.86
CA ASN A 305 -3.70 -1.21 14.68
C ASN A 305 -3.42 -1.39 16.19
N ASN A 306 -2.29 -1.99 16.58
CA ASN A 306 -1.92 -2.19 17.98
C ASN A 306 -1.17 -1.00 18.62
N ILE A 307 -0.86 0.04 17.84
CA ILE A 307 -0.14 1.25 18.30
C ILE A 307 -1.11 2.42 18.57
N GLU A 308 -2.37 2.33 18.11
CA GLU A 308 -3.47 3.27 18.40
C GLU A 308 -4.23 2.91 19.69
#